data_AF-A0A938KZ71-F1
#
_entry.id   AF-A0A938KZ71-F1
#
_cell.length_a   1.000
_cell.length_b   1.000
_cell.length_c   1.000
_cell.angle_alpha   90.00
_cell.angle_beta   90.00
_cell.angle_gamma   90.00
#
_symmetry.space_group_name_H-M   'P 1'
#
loop_
_entity.id
_entity.type
_entity.pdbx_description
1 polymer ?
#
loop_
_entity_poly.entity_id
_entity_poly.type
_entity_poly.pdbx_seq_one_letter_code
_entity_poly.pdbx_strand_id
1 'polypeptide(L)'
;MILHIRRAVLAAAFALLVPSVASAAERFITVASTTSTENSGLFGHILPLFTKKTGIAVRVVAVGTGQAIRLAERGDADVLFVHHRPSEEKFVRDGFGIERFDVMYNDYVVIGPKADPAKIAGGKDAAAAFKKIAEAKAPFASRGDNSGTHQAELEIWHQAKVDPKGA
;
A
#
# COMPACT_ATOMS: atom_id res chain seq x y z
N MET A 1 -46.95 16.92 -52.21
CA MET A 1 -45.48 16.70 -52.13
C MET A 1 -44.79 17.62 -51.12
N ILE A 2 -45.02 18.95 -51.17
CA ILE A 2 -44.33 19.95 -50.31
C ILE A 2 -44.57 19.77 -48.79
N LEU A 3 -45.77 19.34 -48.38
CA LEU A 3 -46.09 19.15 -46.95
C LEU A 3 -45.38 17.94 -46.31
N HIS A 4 -45.10 16.90 -47.10
CA HIS A 4 -44.39 15.70 -46.63
C HIS A 4 -42.88 15.97 -46.49
N ILE A 5 -42.32 16.79 -47.38
CA ILE A 5 -40.93 17.25 -47.31
C ILE A 5 -40.71 18.11 -46.06
N ARG A 6 -41.64 19.02 -45.72
CA ARG A 6 -41.54 19.84 -44.50
C ARG A 6 -41.58 19.02 -43.21
N ARG A 7 -42.42 17.98 -43.15
CA ARG A 7 -42.48 17.06 -41.99
C ARG A 7 -41.21 16.21 -41.86
N ALA A 8 -40.64 15.75 -42.98
CA ALA A 8 -39.38 15.02 -43.00
C ALA A 8 -38.19 15.88 -42.54
N VAL A 9 -38.14 17.15 -42.96
CA VAL A 9 -37.09 18.10 -42.54
C VAL A 9 -37.20 18.45 -41.05
N LEU A 10 -38.41 18.65 -40.52
CA LEU A 10 -38.61 18.89 -39.09
C LEU A 10 -38.26 17.67 -38.21
N ALA A 11 -38.56 16.45 -38.67
CA ALA A 11 -38.19 15.23 -37.96
C ALA A 11 -36.67 14.99 -37.96
N ALA A 12 -35.98 15.29 -39.07
CA ALA A 12 -34.53 15.23 -39.15
C ALA A 12 -33.84 16.29 -38.28
N ALA A 13 -34.42 17.49 -38.17
CA ALA A 13 -33.93 18.54 -37.28
C ALA A 13 -34.10 18.19 -35.79
N PHE A 14 -35.15 17.44 -35.41
CA PHE A 14 -35.37 17.00 -34.04
C PHE A 14 -34.43 15.85 -33.62
N ALA A 15 -34.05 14.98 -34.57
CA ALA A 15 -33.08 13.91 -34.33
C ALA A 15 -31.64 14.42 -34.08
N LEU A 16 -31.31 15.62 -34.58
CA LEU A 16 -30.03 16.29 -34.35
C LEU A 16 -29.95 17.04 -33.00
N LEU A 17 -31.07 17.14 -32.28
CA LEU A 17 -31.18 17.82 -30.99
C LEU A 17 -31.22 16.86 -29.79
N VAL A 18 -30.98 15.55 -30.00
CA VAL A 18 -30.74 14.63 -28.88
C VAL A 18 -29.42 15.06 -28.25
N PRO A 19 -29.41 15.62 -27.03
CA PRO A 19 -28.18 15.97 -26.39
C PRO A 19 -27.43 14.65 -26.16
N SER A 20 -26.25 14.53 -26.78
CA SER A 20 -25.29 13.49 -26.42
C SER A 20 -25.09 13.61 -24.91
N VAL A 21 -25.69 12.70 -24.15
CA VAL A 21 -25.44 12.60 -22.72
C VAL A 21 -23.98 12.21 -22.63
N ALA A 22 -23.12 13.22 -22.47
CA ALA A 22 -21.70 13.00 -22.25
C ALA A 22 -21.61 12.17 -20.96
N SER A 23 -21.33 10.88 -21.12
CA SER A 23 -21.04 10.02 -19.98
C SER A 23 -19.81 10.59 -19.32
N ALA A 24 -19.98 11.25 -18.17
CA ALA A 24 -18.86 11.71 -17.37
C ALA A 24 -17.96 10.50 -17.12
N ALA A 25 -16.67 10.62 -17.46
CA ALA A 25 -15.70 9.58 -17.16
C ALA A 25 -15.77 9.27 -15.65
N GLU A 26 -15.76 7.99 -15.31
CA GLU A 26 -15.75 7.56 -13.91
C GLU A 26 -14.60 8.28 -13.18
N ARG A 27 -14.92 9.00 -12.10
CA ARG A 27 -13.89 9.66 -11.29
C ARG A 27 -13.19 8.60 -10.46
N PHE A 28 -11.88 8.45 -10.64
CA PHE A 28 -11.08 7.50 -9.88
C PHE A 28 -9.76 8.12 -9.41
N ILE A 29 -9.18 7.49 -8.40
CA ILE A 29 -7.78 7.67 -8.00
C ILE A 29 -7.05 6.33 -8.06
N THR A 30 -5.75 6.39 -8.31
CA THR A 30 -4.82 5.26 -8.33
C THR A 30 -3.96 5.28 -7.09
N VAL A 31 -3.93 4.18 -6.35
CA VAL A 31 -3.14 4.01 -5.13
C VAL A 31 -2.03 3.00 -5.40
N ALA A 32 -0.78 3.44 -5.35
CA ALA A 32 0.37 2.54 -5.30
C ALA A 32 0.56 2.05 -3.86
N SER A 33 0.50 0.73 -3.64
CA SER A 33 0.62 0.15 -2.30
C SER A 33 1.40 -1.15 -2.29
N THR A 34 1.46 -1.78 -1.13
CA THR A 34 2.19 -3.02 -0.92
C THR A 34 1.30 -4.24 -0.98
N THR A 35 1.83 -5.36 -1.50
CA THR A 35 1.12 -6.65 -1.49
C THR A 35 0.72 -7.10 -0.08
N SER A 36 1.51 -6.79 0.95
CA SER A 36 1.14 -7.10 2.34
C SER A 36 -0.05 -6.27 2.83
N THR A 37 -0.18 -5.01 2.41
CA THR A 37 -1.35 -4.18 2.74
C THR A 37 -2.60 -4.72 2.06
N GLU A 38 -2.52 -5.07 0.77
CA GLU A 38 -3.64 -5.68 0.03
C GLU A 38 -4.10 -6.97 0.71
N ASN A 39 -3.16 -7.88 0.98
CA ASN A 39 -3.45 -9.19 1.56
C ASN A 39 -3.98 -9.11 3.00
N SER A 40 -3.83 -7.98 3.70
CA SER A 40 -4.44 -7.77 5.02
C SER A 40 -5.97 -7.69 4.97
N GLY A 41 -6.54 -7.43 3.79
CA GLY A 41 -7.98 -7.18 3.60
C GLY A 41 -8.40 -5.74 3.90
N LEU A 42 -7.48 -4.87 4.33
CA LEU A 42 -7.79 -3.47 4.65
C LEU A 42 -8.51 -2.76 3.51
N PHE A 43 -7.97 -2.84 2.28
CA PHE A 43 -8.53 -2.11 1.13
C PHE A 43 -9.93 -2.61 0.77
N GLY A 44 -10.17 -3.92 0.85
CA GLY A 44 -11.50 -4.50 0.67
C GLY A 44 -12.54 -3.98 1.67
N HIS A 45 -12.10 -3.49 2.84
CA HIS A 45 -12.98 -2.92 3.85
C HIS A 45 -13.18 -1.41 3.71
N ILE A 46 -12.09 -0.64 3.55
CA ILE A 46 -12.15 0.83 3.63
C ILE A 46 -12.52 1.50 2.31
N LEU A 47 -12.09 0.94 1.17
CA LEU A 47 -12.29 1.59 -0.13
C LEU A 47 -13.76 1.61 -0.57
N PRO A 48 -14.58 0.55 -0.33
CA PRO A 48 -16.01 0.63 -0.60
C PRO A 48 -16.71 1.74 0.19
N LEU A 49 -16.31 1.98 1.44
CA LEU A 49 -16.85 3.06 2.28
C LEU A 49 -16.45 4.43 1.74
N PHE A 50 -15.19 4.59 1.32
CA PHE A 50 -14.71 5.79 0.66
C PHE A 50 -15.51 6.09 -0.61
N THR A 51 -15.60 5.13 -1.53
CA THR A 51 -16.32 5.30 -2.81
C THR A 51 -17.81 5.60 -2.58
N LYS A 52 -18.47 4.95 -1.61
CA LYS A 52 -19.86 5.26 -1.26
C LYS A 52 -20.04 6.70 -0.77
N LYS A 53 -19.07 7.24 -0.02
CA LYS A 53 -19.14 8.59 0.55
C LYS A 53 -18.78 9.68 -0.44
N THR A 54 -17.80 9.45 -1.31
CA THR A 54 -17.23 10.48 -2.20
C THR A 54 -17.70 10.36 -3.65
N GLY A 55 -18.17 9.18 -4.05
CA GLY A 55 -18.42 8.84 -5.46
C GLY A 55 -17.15 8.71 -6.30
N ILE A 56 -15.99 8.53 -5.67
CA ILE A 56 -14.69 8.37 -6.34
C ILE A 56 -14.26 6.90 -6.22
N ALA A 57 -14.04 6.24 -7.36
CA ALA A 57 -13.50 4.89 -7.41
C ALA A 57 -12.01 4.86 -7.03
N VAL A 58 -11.53 3.75 -6.49
CA VAL A 58 -10.12 3.59 -6.10
C VAL A 58 -9.55 2.36 -6.79
N ARG A 59 -8.43 2.52 -7.49
CA ARG A 59 -7.71 1.45 -8.18
C ARG A 59 -6.38 1.22 -7.48
N VAL A 60 -6.18 0.02 -6.93
CA VAL A 60 -4.96 -0.31 -6.17
C VAL A 60 -3.97 -1.07 -7.06
N VAL A 61 -2.71 -0.66 -7.03
CA VAL A 61 -1.58 -1.39 -7.60
C VAL A 61 -0.71 -1.88 -6.45
N ALA A 62 -0.82 -3.17 -6.12
CA ALA A 62 -0.14 -3.79 -4.98
C ALA A 62 1.16 -4.50 -5.41
N VAL A 63 2.30 -3.97 -4.98
CA VAL A 63 3.65 -4.44 -5.37
C VAL A 63 4.61 -4.43 -4.18
N GLY A 64 5.92 -4.65 -4.36
CA GLY A 64 6.89 -4.43 -3.28
C GLY A 64 7.05 -2.94 -2.94
N THR A 65 7.40 -2.58 -1.70
CA THR A 65 7.53 -1.18 -1.23
C THR A 65 8.39 -0.32 -2.16
N GLY A 66 9.58 -0.79 -2.53
CA GLY A 66 10.46 -0.04 -3.44
C GLY A 66 9.88 0.14 -4.84
N GLN A 67 9.06 -0.81 -5.32
CA GLN A 67 8.38 -0.68 -6.60
C GLN A 67 7.19 0.30 -6.51
N ALA A 68 6.43 0.29 -5.42
CA ALA A 68 5.34 1.23 -5.18
C ALA A 68 5.85 2.68 -5.15
N ILE A 69 6.97 2.91 -4.46
CA ILE A 69 7.64 4.22 -4.44
C ILE A 69 8.05 4.64 -5.85
N ARG A 70 8.73 3.77 -6.62
CA ARG A 70 9.13 4.10 -8.00
C ARG A 70 7.96 4.37 -8.94
N LEU A 71 6.81 3.73 -8.74
CA LEU A 71 5.58 4.03 -9.50
C LEU A 71 5.10 5.45 -9.18
N ALA A 72 5.03 5.80 -7.90
CA ALA A 72 4.61 7.13 -7.46
C ALA A 72 5.59 8.23 -7.88
N GLU A 73 6.91 8.00 -7.82
CA GLU A 73 7.94 8.95 -8.27
C GLU A 73 7.81 9.30 -9.76
N ARG A 74 7.29 8.38 -10.58
CA ARG A 74 7.04 8.60 -12.02
C ARG A 74 5.68 9.24 -12.31
N GLY A 75 4.83 9.42 -11.30
CA GLY A 75 3.46 9.90 -11.48
C GLY A 75 2.48 8.82 -11.98
N ASP A 76 2.83 7.54 -11.85
CA ASP A 76 1.95 6.43 -12.25
C ASP A 76 0.80 6.19 -11.24
N ALA A 77 0.80 6.89 -10.10
CA ALA A 77 -0.22 6.82 -9.06
C ALA A 77 -0.48 8.19 -8.41
N ASP A 78 -1.72 8.41 -7.97
CA ASP A 78 -2.15 9.65 -7.31
C ASP A 78 -1.82 9.65 -5.80
N VAL A 79 -1.77 8.46 -5.20
CA VAL A 79 -1.51 8.27 -3.77
C VAL A 79 -0.50 7.14 -3.58
N LEU A 80 0.52 7.38 -2.74
CA LEU A 80 1.41 6.35 -2.23
C LEU A 80 0.94 5.90 -0.85
N PHE A 81 0.64 4.61 -0.68
CA PHE A 81 0.22 4.02 0.60
C PHE A 81 1.16 2.86 0.95
N VAL A 82 2.20 3.14 1.74
CA VAL A 82 3.22 2.14 2.16
C VAL A 82 3.44 2.19 3.67
N HIS A 83 4.39 1.39 4.17
CA HIS A 83 4.66 1.22 5.61
C HIS A 83 6.17 1.19 5.92
N HIS A 84 6.95 2.02 5.22
CA HIS A 84 8.38 2.16 5.46
C HIS A 84 8.75 3.64 5.62
N ARG A 85 8.61 4.12 6.85
CA ARG A 85 8.75 5.54 7.22
C ARG A 85 10.01 6.22 6.69
N PRO A 86 11.23 5.66 6.79
CA PRO A 86 12.42 6.33 6.26
C PRO A 86 12.34 6.58 4.74
N SER A 87 11.74 5.66 3.99
CA SER A 87 11.53 5.85 2.56
C SER A 87 10.41 6.83 2.24
N GLU A 88 9.34 6.86 3.03
CA GLU A 88 8.25 7.84 2.88
C GLU A 88 8.72 9.27 3.14
N GLU A 89 9.49 9.47 4.22
CA GLU A 89 10.06 10.76 4.56
C GLU A 89 11.06 11.23 3.50
N LYS A 90 11.84 10.31 2.92
CA LYS A 90 12.68 10.60 1.75
C LYS A 90 11.85 11.00 0.54
N PHE A 91 10.79 10.27 0.23
CA PHE A 91 9.91 10.55 -0.92
C PHE A 91 9.31 11.96 -0.87
N VAL A 92 8.82 12.38 0.30
CA VAL A 92 8.30 13.75 0.51
C VAL A 92 9.41 14.79 0.45
N ARG A 93 10.54 14.56 1.15
CA ARG A 93 11.68 15.49 1.16
C ARG A 93 12.23 15.75 -0.24
N ASP A 94 12.26 14.73 -1.09
CA ASP A 94 12.77 14.81 -2.45
C ASP A 94 11.74 15.42 -3.43
N GLY A 95 10.55 15.81 -2.93
CA GLY A 95 9.54 16.56 -3.68
C GLY A 95 8.55 15.72 -4.49
N PHE A 96 8.54 14.39 -4.33
CA PHE A 96 7.62 13.51 -5.05
C PHE A 96 6.23 13.41 -4.39
N GLY A 97 6.11 13.79 -3.12
CA GLY A 97 4.86 13.82 -2.37
C GLY A 97 4.69 15.15 -1.64
N ILE A 98 3.44 15.60 -1.50
CA ILE A 98 3.12 16.87 -0.85
C ILE A 98 3.21 16.75 0.68
N GLU A 99 2.64 15.68 1.25
CA GLU A 99 2.56 15.48 2.69
C GLU A 99 2.40 13.99 3.02
N ARG A 100 2.82 13.58 4.22
CA ARG A 100 2.71 12.21 4.73
C ARG A 100 1.72 12.13 5.88
N PHE A 101 0.71 11.29 5.76
CA PHE A 101 -0.28 11.03 6.80
C PHE A 101 -0.15 9.62 7.37
N ASP A 102 -0.18 9.52 8.70
CA ASP A 102 -0.29 8.24 9.38
C ASP A 102 -1.74 7.72 9.30
N VAL A 103 -1.91 6.49 8.82
CA VAL A 103 -3.23 5.85 8.69
C VAL A 103 -3.36 4.63 9.59
N MET A 104 -2.31 3.82 9.66
CA MET A 104 -2.29 2.58 10.44
C MET A 104 -0.85 2.21 10.80
N TYR A 105 -0.71 1.34 11.79
CA TYR A 105 0.55 0.70 12.14
C TYR A 105 0.31 -0.81 12.26
N ASN A 106 1.38 -1.58 12.08
CA ASN A 106 1.39 -3.01 12.33
C ASN A 106 2.41 -3.31 13.42
N ASP A 107 2.14 -4.36 14.20
CA ASP A 107 3.07 -4.90 15.16
C ASP A 107 3.83 -6.08 14.55
N TYR A 108 5.14 -6.13 14.80
CA TYR A 108 5.94 -7.33 14.57
C TYR A 108 6.02 -8.15 15.86
N VAL A 109 5.88 -9.47 15.74
CA VAL A 109 5.99 -10.40 16.86
C VAL A 109 7.09 -11.41 16.58
N VAL A 110 7.89 -11.69 17.61
CA VAL A 110 8.86 -12.79 17.58
C VAL A 110 8.15 -14.03 18.09
N ILE A 111 8.10 -15.07 17.26
CA ILE A 111 7.46 -16.35 17.59
C ILE A 111 8.50 -17.46 17.63
N GLY A 112 8.24 -18.48 18.45
CA GLY A 112 9.14 -19.61 18.61
C GLY A 112 8.47 -20.81 19.28
N PRO A 113 9.23 -21.90 19.52
CA PRO A 113 8.71 -23.10 20.16
C PRO A 113 8.22 -22.85 21.59
N LYS A 114 7.22 -23.60 22.05
CA LYS A 114 6.67 -23.52 23.42
C LYS A 114 7.74 -23.71 24.51
N ALA A 115 8.80 -24.47 24.22
CA ALA A 115 9.90 -24.70 25.15
C ALA A 115 10.76 -23.45 25.42
N ASP A 116 10.65 -22.41 24.58
CA ASP A 116 11.37 -21.13 24.69
C ASP A 116 12.85 -21.29 25.08
N PRO A 117 13.67 -21.95 24.24
CA PRO A 117 15.08 -22.22 24.58
C PRO A 117 15.90 -20.94 24.80
N ALA A 118 15.51 -19.82 24.17
CA ALA A 118 16.16 -18.52 24.31
C ALA A 118 15.60 -17.67 25.47
N LYS A 119 14.56 -18.13 26.17
CA LYS A 119 13.92 -17.45 27.32
C LYS A 119 13.53 -16.00 27.01
N ILE A 120 12.83 -15.81 25.90
CA ILE A 120 12.38 -14.49 25.40
C ILE A 120 10.88 -14.24 25.57
N ALA A 121 10.09 -15.26 25.94
CA ALA A 121 8.65 -15.14 26.03
C ALA A 121 8.21 -14.06 27.05
N GLY A 122 7.16 -13.31 26.72
CA GLY A 122 6.58 -12.25 27.57
C GLY A 122 7.34 -10.92 27.58
N GLY A 123 8.45 -10.81 26.84
CA GLY A 123 9.17 -9.54 26.66
C GLY A 123 8.45 -8.57 25.72
N LYS A 124 8.76 -7.28 25.86
CA LYS A 124 8.32 -6.20 24.94
C LYS A 124 9.48 -5.51 24.22
N ASP A 125 10.71 -5.98 24.43
CA ASP A 125 11.92 -5.43 23.84
C ASP A 125 12.47 -6.43 22.80
N ALA A 126 12.25 -6.11 21.53
CA ALA A 126 12.66 -6.97 20.41
C ALA A 126 14.19 -7.06 20.28
N ALA A 127 14.92 -5.97 20.53
CA ALA A 127 16.38 -5.97 20.45
C ALA A 127 16.99 -6.83 21.57
N ALA A 128 16.45 -6.76 22.79
CA ALA A 128 16.86 -7.64 23.88
C ALA A 128 16.53 -9.11 23.59
N ALA A 129 15.39 -9.40 22.95
CA ALA A 129 15.03 -10.76 22.52
C ALA A 129 16.01 -11.29 21.47
N PHE A 130 16.33 -10.50 20.43
CA PHE A 130 17.29 -10.87 19.38
C PHE A 130 18.68 -11.14 19.95
N LYS A 131 19.13 -10.32 20.91
CA LYS A 131 20.39 -10.55 21.61
C LYS A 131 20.39 -11.90 22.35
N LYS A 132 19.33 -12.22 23.09
CA LYS A 132 19.20 -13.51 23.78
C LYS A 132 19.14 -14.71 22.84
N ILE A 133 18.46 -14.57 21.70
CA ILE A 133 18.42 -15.61 20.65
C ILE A 133 19.84 -15.92 20.19
N ALA A 134 20.63 -14.89 19.87
CA ALA A 134 22.01 -15.05 19.44
C ALA A 134 22.92 -15.62 20.54
N GLU A 135 22.80 -15.16 21.77
CA GLU A 135 23.56 -15.68 22.93
C GLU A 135 23.25 -17.16 23.19
N ALA A 136 21.99 -17.56 23.05
CA ALA A 136 21.55 -18.95 23.18
C ALA A 136 21.94 -19.82 21.96
N LYS A 137 22.43 -19.22 20.87
CA LYS A 137 22.63 -19.86 19.56
C LYS A 137 21.38 -20.63 19.11
N ALA A 138 20.21 -20.04 19.40
CA ALA A 138 18.93 -20.62 19.03
C ALA A 138 18.71 -20.40 17.53
N PRO A 139 18.19 -21.40 16.78
CA PRO A 139 17.91 -21.23 15.36
C PRO A 139 16.98 -20.04 15.11
N PHE A 140 17.34 -19.21 14.14
CA PHE A 140 16.56 -18.07 13.70
C PHE A 140 16.28 -18.15 12.20
N ALA A 141 15.01 -18.05 11.81
CA ALA A 141 14.61 -18.08 10.41
C ALA A 141 14.41 -16.67 9.87
N SER A 142 15.37 -16.19 9.07
CA SER A 142 15.26 -14.91 8.37
C SER A 142 14.33 -15.02 7.15
N ARG A 143 13.66 -13.93 6.80
CA ARG A 143 12.90 -13.86 5.54
C ARG A 143 13.82 -13.87 4.32
N GLY A 144 14.99 -13.24 4.40
CA GLY A 144 16.02 -13.27 3.35
C GLY A 144 15.60 -12.77 1.95
N ASP A 145 14.46 -12.10 1.81
CA ASP A 145 13.80 -11.83 0.53
C ASP A 145 13.72 -10.34 0.16
N ASN A 146 14.40 -9.48 0.92
CA ASN A 146 14.37 -8.01 0.79
C ASN A 146 12.96 -7.38 0.91
N SER A 147 12.00 -8.10 1.49
CA SER A 147 10.69 -7.54 1.85
C SER A 147 10.78 -6.52 2.99
N GLY A 148 9.70 -5.77 3.23
CA GLY A 148 9.60 -4.88 4.39
C GLY A 148 9.81 -5.60 5.72
N THR A 149 9.35 -6.86 5.84
CA THR A 149 9.62 -7.69 7.03
C THR A 149 11.09 -8.02 7.18
N HIS A 150 11.80 -8.36 6.08
CA HIS A 150 13.24 -8.58 6.12
C HIS A 150 14.00 -7.31 6.50
N GLN A 151 13.58 -6.13 6.01
CA GLN A 151 14.20 -4.86 6.41
C GLN A 151 13.97 -4.53 7.90
N ALA A 152 12.75 -4.76 8.40
CA ALA A 152 12.44 -4.59 9.83
C ALA A 152 13.25 -5.56 10.70
N GLU A 153 13.41 -6.81 10.28
CA GLU A 153 14.27 -7.79 10.93
C GLU A 153 15.73 -7.32 11.03
N LEU A 154 16.31 -6.87 9.91
CA LEU A 154 17.70 -6.37 9.86
C LEU A 154 17.91 -5.14 10.75
N GLU A 155 16.93 -4.23 10.80
CA GLU A 155 16.96 -3.07 11.69
C GLU A 155 17.00 -3.49 13.16
N ILE A 156 16.21 -4.50 13.56
CA ILE A 156 16.23 -5.02 14.94
C ILE A 156 17.58 -5.69 15.25
N TRP A 157 18.16 -6.45 14.32
CA TRP A 157 19.51 -7.02 14.48
C TRP A 157 20.56 -5.94 14.70
N HIS A 158 20.51 -4.87 13.90
CA HIS A 158 21.40 -3.73 14.03
C HIS A 158 21.23 -3.03 15.40
N GLN A 159 19.99 -2.80 15.85
CA GLN A 159 19.70 -2.25 17.18
C GLN A 159 20.19 -3.15 18.32
N ALA A 160 20.10 -4.47 18.15
CA ALA A 160 20.64 -5.46 19.09
C ALA A 160 22.17 -5.50 19.10
N LYS A 161 22.85 -4.84 18.13
CA LYS A 161 24.30 -4.86 17.92
C LYS A 161 24.85 -6.28 17.72
N VAL A 162 24.10 -7.11 17.00
CA VAL A 162 24.47 -8.49 16.68
C VAL A 162 24.53 -8.63 15.16
N ASP A 163 25.61 -9.24 14.64
CA ASP A 163 25.67 -9.63 13.23
C ASP A 163 24.91 -10.95 13.03
N PRO A 164 23.78 -10.96 12.29
CA PRO A 164 22.96 -12.15 12.08
C PRO A 164 23.68 -13.24 11.28
N LYS A 165 24.83 -12.95 10.62
CA LYS A 165 25.64 -13.98 9.96
C LYS A 165 26.38 -14.89 10.95
N GLY A 166 26.45 -14.52 12.23
CA GLY A 166 27.08 -15.29 13.30
C GLY A 166 26.13 -16.04 14.23
N ALA A 167 24.81 -15.97 13.99
CA ALA A 167 23.75 -16.60 14.78
C ALA A 167 23.23 -17.89 14.12
#